data_AF-A0A7S3X3Z4-F1
#
_entry.id   AF-A0A7S3X3Z4-F1
#
_cell.length_a   1.000
_cell.length_b   1.000
_cell.length_c   1.000
_cell.angle_alpha   90.00
_cell.angle_beta   90.00
_cell.angle_gamma   90.00
#
_symmetry.space_group_name_H-M   'P 1'
#
loop_
_entity.id
_entity.type
_entity.pdbx_description
1 polymer ?
#
loop_
_entity_poly.entity_id
_entity_poly.type
_entity_poly.pdbx_seq_one_letter_code
_entity_poly.pdbx_strand_id
1 'polypeptide(L)'
;CEAHAYLCDAQDLYFGDTSKSFMDWWTIFYWAWWISWAPFVGFFVAKISKGRTVRELILGGFFAPTLFAILWFSVFGGLAIKMERIAELALQERPDWEHAAVDCSEHYSGGVPITPNAKKLAAEGYYMLTCLPKDTQIYHVVEPYGLVSGFLQVMLYVGLIIYFVTSSDSGSYVDDLQSSSGLSEPPIPQKVFWCVTEGAVATGLVASGVEKALRAISIVMGLPFTIVLCHLVLALYRALKKEVGDADILESKRFNTQLLDIFEGFKPMSGSPVPVSKHLKAVVTGLLCPGYAVYASMHRMHPTSKDCGMRESLVYGVLAQLLYIAWIVLMICEVKFEYASSIAWLLYLFKTILLTYCRTAMRNKYNIWGCTLDDMWACLVWYPFVCAQLQIQAETDGEGAQAYFADVDAAILVNTRSEAAKENRVAKSVAQ
;
A
#
# COMPACT_ATOMS: atom_id res chain seq x y z
N CYS A 1 40.78 -18.70 17.52
CA CYS A 1 39.96 -18.37 16.33
C CYS A 1 40.53 -17.24 15.47
N GLU A 2 41.42 -16.36 15.95
CA GLU A 2 42.03 -15.31 15.11
C GLU A 2 43.20 -15.77 14.22
N ALA A 3 43.76 -16.97 14.41
CA ALA A 3 44.93 -17.44 13.66
C ALA A 3 44.64 -18.38 12.46
N HIS A 4 43.39 -18.81 12.27
CA HIS A 4 43.01 -19.77 11.22
C HIS A 4 41.64 -19.43 10.62
N ALA A 5 41.50 -18.22 10.09
CA ALA A 5 40.26 -17.74 9.45
C ALA A 5 39.93 -18.46 8.12
N TYR A 6 40.88 -19.18 7.51
CA TYR A 6 40.70 -19.87 6.23
C TYR A 6 40.24 -21.33 6.35
N LEU A 7 40.04 -21.85 7.57
CA LEU A 7 39.60 -23.23 7.83
C LEU A 7 38.17 -23.32 8.36
N CYS A 8 37.50 -22.18 8.56
CA CYS A 8 36.05 -22.17 8.63
C CYS A 8 35.55 -21.99 7.21
N ASP A 9 35.33 -23.11 6.50
CA ASP A 9 34.24 -23.14 5.53
C ASP A 9 33.00 -22.78 6.35
N ALA A 10 32.64 -21.50 6.35
CA ALA A 10 31.25 -21.15 6.47
C ALA A 10 30.60 -21.96 5.36
N GLN A 11 29.86 -23.00 5.75
CA GLN A 11 28.81 -23.51 4.91
C GLN A 11 27.87 -22.33 4.69
N ASP A 12 28.22 -21.47 3.73
CA ASP A 12 27.28 -20.65 3.00
C ASP A 12 26.47 -21.67 2.22
N LEU A 13 25.52 -22.25 2.95
CA LEU A 13 24.35 -22.90 2.39
C LEU A 13 23.92 -22.04 1.21
N TYR A 14 23.58 -22.68 0.11
CA TYR A 14 22.99 -22.11 -1.11
C TYR A 14 21.67 -21.31 -0.88
N PHE A 15 21.39 -20.91 0.38
CA PHE A 15 20.32 -20.07 0.89
C PHE A 15 20.86 -18.96 1.83
N GLY A 16 22.15 -18.61 1.75
CA GLY A 16 22.71 -17.45 2.45
C GLY A 16 21.97 -16.19 2.03
N ASP A 17 21.52 -15.42 3.04
CA ASP A 17 20.71 -14.20 2.91
C ASP A 17 20.97 -13.46 1.60
N THR A 18 19.93 -13.30 0.78
CA THR A 18 19.95 -12.34 -0.33
C THR A 18 20.62 -11.07 0.16
N SER A 19 21.69 -10.63 -0.52
CA SER A 19 22.43 -9.46 -0.08
C SER A 19 21.44 -8.34 0.20
N LYS A 20 21.52 -7.72 1.38
CA LYS A 20 20.58 -6.64 1.76
C LYS A 20 20.50 -5.58 0.66
N SER A 21 21.64 -5.33 0.00
CA SER A 21 21.75 -4.48 -1.18
C SER A 21 20.85 -4.92 -2.35
N PHE A 22 20.82 -6.21 -2.69
CA PHE A 22 19.96 -6.74 -3.74
C PHE A 22 18.47 -6.56 -3.41
N MET A 23 18.06 -6.90 -2.19
CA MET A 23 16.67 -6.73 -1.75
C MET A 23 16.23 -5.26 -1.75
N ASP A 24 17.08 -4.37 -1.27
CA ASP A 24 16.82 -2.93 -1.20
C ASP A 24 16.70 -2.31 -2.61
N TRP A 25 17.59 -2.69 -3.54
CA TRP A 25 17.66 -2.09 -4.88
C TRP A 25 16.76 -2.72 -5.94
N TRP A 26 16.36 -3.97 -5.78
CA TRP A 26 15.47 -4.65 -6.73
C TRP A 26 14.10 -4.86 -6.13
N THR A 27 13.96 -5.82 -5.21
CA THR A 27 12.65 -6.29 -4.74
C THR A 27 11.86 -5.18 -4.07
N ILE A 28 12.40 -4.58 -3.01
CA ILE A 28 11.70 -3.54 -2.22
C ILE A 28 11.44 -2.30 -3.08
N PHE A 29 12.42 -1.94 -3.92
CA PHE A 29 12.29 -0.84 -4.86
C PHE A 29 11.12 -1.02 -5.83
N TYR A 30 11.04 -2.15 -6.54
CA TYR A 30 9.95 -2.40 -7.47
C TYR A 30 8.60 -2.51 -6.75
N TRP A 31 8.54 -3.14 -5.58
CA TRP A 31 7.31 -3.13 -4.77
C TRP A 31 6.84 -1.72 -4.46
N ALA A 32 7.74 -0.87 -3.96
CA ALA A 32 7.39 0.50 -3.61
C ALA A 32 7.02 1.34 -4.84
N TRP A 33 7.71 1.15 -5.98
CA TRP A 33 7.33 1.74 -7.26
C TRP A 33 5.90 1.36 -7.64
N TRP A 34 5.60 0.06 -7.77
CA TRP A 34 4.29 -0.40 -8.23
C TRP A 34 3.16 0.04 -7.30
N ILE A 35 3.41 0.06 -5.99
CA ILE A 35 2.45 0.55 -4.99
C ILE A 35 2.19 2.06 -5.17
N SER A 36 3.23 2.85 -5.39
CA SER A 36 3.09 4.30 -5.64
C SER A 36 2.31 4.60 -6.92
N TRP A 37 2.39 3.71 -7.91
CA TRP A 37 1.68 3.81 -9.19
C TRP A 37 0.29 3.18 -9.19
N ALA A 38 -0.08 2.44 -8.15
CA ALA A 38 -1.36 1.74 -8.09
C ALA A 38 -2.59 2.67 -8.20
N PRO A 39 -2.63 3.88 -7.59
CA PRO A 39 -3.74 4.81 -7.78
C PRO A 39 -3.88 5.21 -9.25
N PHE A 40 -2.77 5.54 -9.89
CA PHE A 40 -2.71 5.95 -11.30
C PHE A 40 -3.26 4.85 -12.22
N VAL A 41 -2.67 3.67 -12.16
CA VAL A 41 -3.05 2.53 -13.01
C VAL A 41 -4.48 2.08 -12.71
N GLY A 42 -4.88 2.08 -11.44
CA GLY A 42 -6.22 1.68 -11.00
C GLY A 42 -7.34 2.54 -11.61
N PHE A 43 -7.20 3.87 -11.58
CA PHE A 43 -8.19 4.77 -12.17
C PHE A 43 -8.25 4.65 -13.70
N PHE A 44 -7.10 4.53 -14.36
CA PHE A 44 -7.03 4.33 -15.80
C PHE A 44 -7.73 3.02 -16.21
N VAL A 45 -7.38 1.91 -15.56
CA VAL A 45 -7.98 0.59 -15.81
C VAL A 45 -9.49 0.62 -15.55
N ALA A 46 -9.95 1.28 -14.48
CA ALA A 46 -11.38 1.42 -14.19
C ALA A 46 -12.13 2.16 -15.30
N LYS A 47 -11.57 3.26 -15.83
CA LYS A 47 -12.19 4.06 -16.90
C LYS A 47 -12.35 3.28 -18.20
N ILE A 48 -11.31 2.57 -18.64
CA ILE A 48 -11.33 1.80 -19.90
C ILE A 48 -12.11 0.48 -19.79
N SER A 49 -12.52 0.09 -18.58
CA SER A 49 -13.19 -1.19 -18.31
C SER A 49 -14.68 -1.06 -17.99
N LYS A 50 -15.28 0.11 -18.25
CA LYS A 50 -16.73 0.32 -18.09
C LYS A 50 -17.51 -0.74 -18.91
N GLY A 51 -18.43 -1.44 -18.25
CA GLY A 51 -19.27 -2.46 -18.87
C GLY A 51 -18.68 -3.87 -18.93
N ARG A 52 -17.46 -4.09 -18.42
CA ARG A 52 -16.86 -5.43 -18.29
C ARG A 52 -17.25 -6.09 -16.97
N THR A 53 -17.24 -7.41 -16.94
CA THR A 53 -17.37 -8.15 -15.67
C THR A 53 -16.08 -8.06 -14.85
N VAL A 54 -16.20 -8.18 -13.51
CA VAL A 54 -15.02 -8.20 -12.61
C VAL A 54 -14.06 -9.33 -12.98
N ARG A 55 -14.59 -10.48 -13.43
CA ARG A 55 -13.76 -11.61 -13.87
C ARG A 55 -12.93 -11.27 -15.11
N GLU A 56 -13.54 -10.68 -16.14
CA GLU A 56 -12.83 -10.27 -17.35
C GLU A 56 -11.79 -9.20 -17.06
N LEU A 57 -12.10 -8.27 -16.15
CA LEU A 57 -11.17 -7.25 -15.69
C LEU A 57 -9.92 -7.88 -15.06
N ILE A 58 -10.10 -8.78 -14.09
CA ILE A 58 -8.99 -9.40 -13.36
C ILE A 58 -8.16 -10.29 -14.29
N LEU A 59 -8.81 -11.13 -15.08
CA LEU A 59 -8.11 -12.03 -16.00
C LEU A 59 -7.36 -11.23 -17.08
N GLY A 60 -8.01 -10.24 -17.69
CA GLY A 60 -7.37 -9.39 -18.71
C GLY A 60 -6.23 -8.54 -18.14
N GLY A 61 -6.45 -7.93 -16.97
CA GLY A 61 -5.47 -7.08 -16.30
C GLY A 61 -4.27 -7.83 -15.73
N PHE A 62 -4.42 -9.12 -15.39
CA PHE A 62 -3.31 -9.95 -14.94
C PHE A 62 -2.58 -10.59 -16.13
N PHE A 63 -3.27 -11.33 -16.98
CA PHE A 63 -2.59 -12.16 -17.99
C PHE A 63 -1.99 -11.36 -19.14
N ALA A 64 -2.67 -10.32 -19.65
CA ALA A 64 -2.16 -9.61 -20.82
C ALA A 64 -0.83 -8.87 -20.53
N PRO A 65 -0.68 -8.10 -19.43
CA PRO A 65 0.60 -7.48 -19.09
C PRO A 65 1.69 -8.50 -18.73
N THR A 66 1.34 -9.59 -18.04
CA THR A 66 2.32 -10.64 -17.71
C THR A 66 2.86 -11.33 -18.95
N LEU A 67 2.01 -11.67 -19.91
CA LEU A 67 2.45 -12.27 -21.17
C LEU A 67 3.35 -11.31 -21.96
N PHE A 68 2.97 -10.03 -22.02
CA PHE A 68 3.81 -9.01 -22.64
C PHE A 68 5.17 -8.90 -21.95
N ALA A 69 5.21 -8.86 -20.61
CA ALA A 69 6.45 -8.79 -19.85
C ALA A 69 7.33 -10.02 -20.08
N ILE A 70 6.76 -11.23 -20.09
CA ILE A 70 7.49 -12.48 -20.39
C ILE A 70 8.13 -12.36 -21.77
N LEU A 71 7.37 -11.95 -22.79
CA LEU A 71 7.91 -11.81 -24.15
C LEU A 71 9.01 -10.74 -24.20
N TRP A 72 8.79 -9.58 -23.58
CA TRP A 72 9.74 -8.48 -23.55
C TRP A 72 11.08 -8.87 -22.92
N PHE A 73 11.05 -9.40 -21.69
CA PHE A 73 12.24 -9.81 -20.97
C PHE A 73 12.93 -11.03 -21.59
N SER A 74 12.16 -11.97 -22.16
CA SER A 74 12.74 -13.14 -22.84
C SER A 74 13.48 -12.74 -24.11
N VAL A 75 12.94 -11.78 -24.88
CA VAL A 75 13.58 -11.28 -26.10
C VAL A 75 14.77 -10.39 -25.75
N PHE A 76 14.56 -9.24 -25.10
CA PHE A 76 15.65 -8.28 -24.88
C PHE A 76 16.65 -8.75 -23.82
N GLY A 77 16.17 -9.36 -22.73
CA GLY A 77 17.05 -9.93 -21.71
C GLY A 77 17.82 -11.14 -22.24
N GLY A 78 17.19 -12.01 -23.02
CA GLY A 78 17.86 -13.13 -23.68
C GLY A 78 18.93 -12.68 -24.68
N LEU A 79 18.64 -11.65 -25.48
CA LEU A 79 19.62 -11.05 -26.40
C LEU A 79 20.78 -10.40 -25.66
N ALA A 80 20.51 -9.68 -24.56
CA ALA A 80 21.56 -9.08 -23.73
C ALA A 80 22.48 -10.13 -23.12
N ILE A 81 21.94 -11.18 -22.51
CA ILE A 81 22.72 -12.29 -21.93
C ILE A 81 23.55 -12.98 -23.02
N LYS A 82 22.96 -13.21 -24.19
CA LYS A 82 23.67 -13.81 -25.33
C LYS A 82 24.84 -12.95 -25.77
N MET A 83 24.64 -11.63 -25.89
CA MET A 83 25.69 -10.69 -26.27
C MET A 83 26.81 -10.67 -25.23
N GLU A 84 26.47 -10.54 -23.94
CA GLU A 84 27.44 -10.54 -22.85
C GLU A 84 28.29 -11.81 -22.89
N ARG A 85 27.65 -12.97 -23.03
CA ARG A 85 28.34 -14.25 -23.04
C ARG A 85 29.26 -14.43 -24.25
N ILE A 86 28.87 -13.93 -25.41
CA ILE A 86 29.72 -13.92 -26.60
C ILE A 86 30.95 -13.04 -26.35
N ALA A 87 30.76 -11.87 -25.74
CA ALA A 87 31.85 -10.95 -25.45
C ALA A 87 32.84 -11.51 -24.41
N GLU A 88 32.36 -12.10 -23.31
CA GLU A 88 33.19 -12.80 -22.32
C GLU A 88 34.06 -13.88 -22.98
N LEU A 89 33.45 -14.74 -23.81
CA LEU A 89 34.16 -15.84 -24.48
C LEU A 89 35.17 -15.35 -25.52
N ALA A 90 34.84 -14.30 -26.26
CA ALA A 90 35.72 -13.73 -27.28
C ALA A 90 36.92 -12.99 -26.68
N LEU A 91 36.73 -12.33 -25.54
CA LEU A 91 37.76 -11.59 -24.82
C LEU A 91 38.52 -12.44 -23.79
N GLN A 92 38.07 -13.68 -23.56
CA GLN A 92 38.64 -14.61 -22.57
C GLN A 92 38.52 -14.11 -21.12
N GLU A 93 37.56 -13.22 -20.87
CA GLU A 93 37.25 -12.72 -19.53
C GLU A 93 36.40 -13.71 -18.76
N ARG A 94 36.72 -13.90 -17.47
CA ARG A 94 35.93 -14.73 -16.56
C ARG A 94 35.24 -13.84 -15.54
N PRO A 95 33.90 -13.85 -15.47
CA PRO A 95 33.19 -13.08 -14.46
C PRO A 95 33.54 -13.58 -13.07
N ASP A 96 33.68 -12.64 -12.14
CA ASP A 96 33.78 -12.95 -10.71
C ASP A 96 32.40 -13.32 -10.20
N TRP A 97 32.18 -14.62 -10.02
CA TRP A 97 30.93 -15.19 -9.56
C TRP A 97 30.67 -14.94 -8.07
N GLU A 98 31.72 -14.65 -7.29
CA GLU A 98 31.60 -14.40 -5.85
C GLU A 98 31.05 -13.00 -5.59
N HIS A 99 31.44 -12.03 -6.42
CA HIS A 99 31.00 -10.64 -6.30
C HIS A 99 29.98 -10.21 -7.37
N ALA A 100 29.57 -11.12 -8.26
CA ALA A 100 28.70 -10.84 -9.41
C ALA A 100 29.19 -9.63 -10.23
N ALA A 101 30.50 -9.56 -10.46
CA ALA A 101 31.18 -8.44 -11.09
C ALA A 101 32.00 -8.91 -12.31
N VAL A 102 32.12 -8.02 -13.29
CA VAL A 102 32.97 -8.22 -14.48
C VAL A 102 34.06 -7.16 -14.43
N ASP A 103 35.32 -7.54 -14.62
CA ASP A 103 36.40 -6.56 -14.74
C ASP A 103 36.36 -5.91 -16.12
N CYS A 104 35.94 -4.65 -16.13
CA CYS A 104 35.85 -3.85 -17.34
C CYS A 104 37.15 -3.12 -17.67
N SER A 105 38.08 -2.99 -16.70
CA SER A 105 39.22 -2.09 -16.81
C SER A 105 40.25 -2.54 -17.84
N GLU A 106 40.35 -3.84 -18.08
CA GLU A 106 41.27 -4.42 -19.05
C GLU A 106 40.87 -4.10 -20.49
N HIS A 107 39.56 -4.03 -20.78
CA HIS A 107 39.05 -3.95 -22.15
C HIS A 107 38.29 -2.67 -22.48
N TYR A 108 37.78 -1.97 -21.47
CA TYR A 108 36.95 -0.78 -21.61
C TYR A 108 37.44 0.37 -20.72
N SER A 109 37.35 1.60 -21.23
CA SER A 109 37.51 2.82 -20.43
C SER A 109 36.34 3.74 -20.71
N GLY A 110 35.55 4.05 -19.69
CA GLY A 110 34.37 4.90 -19.82
C GLY A 110 33.34 4.38 -20.83
N GLY A 111 33.18 3.06 -20.96
CA GLY A 111 32.27 2.44 -21.92
C GLY A 111 32.80 2.33 -23.35
N VAL A 112 34.05 2.74 -23.61
CA VAL A 112 34.69 2.65 -24.93
C VAL A 112 35.72 1.51 -24.96
N PRO A 113 35.69 0.61 -25.97
CA PRO A 113 36.65 -0.48 -26.09
C PRO A 113 38.06 0.03 -26.40
N ILE A 114 39.05 -0.42 -25.62
CA ILE A 114 40.46 0.02 -25.71
C ILE A 114 41.30 -1.00 -26.48
N THR A 115 41.16 -2.28 -26.13
CA THR A 115 42.02 -3.34 -26.65
C THR A 115 41.73 -3.64 -28.12
N PRO A 116 42.72 -4.11 -28.90
CA PRO A 116 42.52 -4.45 -30.31
C PRO A 116 41.42 -5.50 -30.51
N ASN A 117 41.33 -6.47 -29.60
CA ASN A 117 40.31 -7.51 -29.64
C ASN A 117 38.92 -6.95 -29.33
N ALA A 118 38.78 -6.10 -28.31
CA ALA A 118 37.50 -5.44 -28.00
C ALA A 118 37.04 -4.51 -29.13
N LYS A 119 37.96 -3.78 -29.77
CA LYS A 119 37.65 -2.94 -30.93
C LYS A 119 37.18 -3.76 -32.14
N LYS A 120 37.80 -4.93 -32.37
CA LYS A 120 37.39 -5.83 -33.44
C LYS A 120 36.00 -6.42 -33.17
N LEU A 121 35.73 -6.82 -31.92
CA LEU A 121 34.44 -7.33 -31.50
C LEU A 121 33.32 -6.27 -31.62
N ALA A 122 33.61 -5.03 -31.21
CA ALA A 122 32.72 -3.89 -31.38
C ALA A 122 32.45 -3.57 -32.85
N ALA A 123 33.42 -3.77 -33.75
CA ALA A 123 33.20 -3.61 -35.19
C ALA A 123 32.21 -4.65 -35.77
N GLU A 124 32.04 -5.79 -35.10
CA GLU A 124 31.02 -6.80 -35.43
C GLU A 124 29.68 -6.55 -34.70
N GLY A 125 29.59 -5.48 -33.89
CA GLY A 125 28.39 -5.09 -33.14
C GLY A 125 28.19 -5.81 -31.81
N TYR A 126 29.21 -6.51 -31.30
CA TYR A 126 29.16 -7.18 -30.00
C TYR A 126 29.93 -6.39 -28.94
N TYR A 127 29.33 -6.28 -27.76
CA TYR A 127 29.89 -5.52 -26.64
C TYR A 127 29.74 -6.28 -25.34
N MET A 128 30.61 -5.99 -24.39
CA MET A 128 30.41 -6.35 -22.99
C MET A 128 29.49 -5.29 -22.37
N LEU A 129 28.20 -5.60 -22.32
CA LEU A 129 27.12 -4.71 -21.89
C LEU A 129 27.33 -4.25 -20.45
N THR A 130 27.86 -5.10 -19.56
CA THR A 130 28.14 -4.74 -18.17
C THR A 130 29.10 -3.55 -18.05
N CYS A 131 29.98 -3.37 -19.04
CA CYS A 131 30.97 -2.30 -19.10
C CYS A 131 30.46 -1.01 -19.77
N LEU A 132 29.25 -1.04 -20.32
CA LEU A 132 28.61 0.10 -20.96
C LEU A 132 27.66 0.83 -19.99
N PRO A 133 27.40 2.13 -20.21
CA PRO A 133 26.35 2.85 -19.49
C PRO A 133 24.98 2.16 -19.60
N LYS A 134 24.28 2.01 -18.48
CA LYS A 134 23.01 1.25 -18.40
C LYS A 134 21.91 1.80 -19.32
N ASP A 135 21.92 3.10 -19.59
CA ASP A 135 20.97 3.82 -20.44
C ASP A 135 21.16 3.54 -21.94
N THR A 136 22.36 3.11 -22.36
CA THR A 136 22.64 2.82 -23.79
C THR A 136 22.57 1.34 -24.14
N GLN A 137 22.66 0.44 -23.16
CA GLN A 137 22.74 -1.02 -23.37
C GLN A 137 21.67 -1.56 -24.34
N ILE A 138 20.41 -1.12 -24.21
CA ILE A 138 19.31 -1.61 -25.06
C ILE A 138 19.52 -1.31 -26.56
N TYR A 139 20.20 -0.22 -26.89
CA TYR A 139 20.48 0.16 -28.29
C TYR A 139 21.64 -0.62 -28.88
N HIS A 140 22.60 -1.05 -28.05
CA HIS A 140 23.72 -1.90 -28.47
C HIS A 140 23.26 -3.34 -28.74
N VAL A 141 22.26 -3.84 -28.00
CA VAL A 141 21.73 -5.20 -28.17
C VAL A 141 21.23 -5.49 -29.60
N VAL A 142 20.80 -4.46 -30.34
CA VAL A 142 20.31 -4.60 -31.72
C VAL A 142 21.38 -4.40 -32.80
N GLU A 143 22.62 -4.05 -32.42
CA GLU A 143 23.70 -3.80 -33.37
C GLU A 143 24.16 -5.02 -34.19
N PRO A 144 24.20 -6.25 -33.64
CA PRO A 144 24.57 -7.45 -34.40
C PRO A 144 23.68 -7.74 -35.62
N TYR A 145 22.50 -7.10 -35.71
CA TYR A 145 21.58 -7.26 -36.85
C TYR A 145 22.01 -6.45 -38.09
N GLY A 146 23.17 -5.78 -38.06
CA GLY A 146 23.82 -5.20 -39.23
C GLY A 146 22.94 -4.21 -39.98
N LEU A 147 22.50 -4.58 -41.19
CA LEU A 147 21.75 -3.71 -42.11
C LEU A 147 20.45 -3.12 -41.52
N VAL A 148 19.81 -3.81 -40.58
CA VAL A 148 18.57 -3.32 -39.94
C VAL A 148 18.79 -2.64 -38.59
N SER A 149 20.02 -2.66 -38.05
CA SER A 149 20.32 -2.10 -36.72
C SER A 149 19.87 -0.64 -36.58
N GLY A 150 20.26 0.22 -37.53
CA GLY A 150 19.90 1.65 -37.47
C GLY A 150 18.38 1.88 -37.48
N PHE A 151 17.63 1.07 -38.23
CA PHE A 151 16.16 1.11 -38.22
C PHE A 151 15.61 0.68 -36.84
N LEU A 152 16.12 -0.40 -36.26
CA LEU A 152 15.69 -0.89 -34.95
C LEU A 152 16.01 0.10 -33.82
N GLN A 153 17.19 0.74 -33.84
CA GLN A 153 17.56 1.77 -32.88
C GLN A 153 16.63 2.99 -32.98
N VAL A 154 16.30 3.44 -34.19
CA VAL A 154 15.31 4.50 -34.41
C VAL A 154 13.93 4.09 -33.89
N MET A 155 13.49 2.85 -34.13
CA MET A 155 12.23 2.35 -33.58
C MET A 155 12.21 2.34 -32.06
N LEU A 156 13.30 1.90 -31.39
CA LEU A 156 13.41 1.92 -29.94
C LEU A 156 13.33 3.36 -29.40
N TYR A 157 14.04 4.29 -30.05
CA TYR A 157 14.03 5.70 -29.65
C TYR A 157 12.66 6.36 -29.84
N VAL A 158 12.00 6.15 -30.98
CA VAL A 158 10.64 6.63 -31.23
C VAL A 158 9.64 5.99 -30.26
N GLY A 159 9.77 4.68 -30.00
CA GLY A 159 8.96 3.96 -29.04
C GLY A 159 9.09 4.54 -27.62
N LEU A 160 10.31 4.89 -27.20
CA LEU A 160 10.56 5.56 -25.92
C LEU A 160 9.88 6.94 -25.86
N ILE A 161 9.94 7.74 -26.92
CA ILE A 161 9.25 9.04 -26.98
C ILE A 161 7.74 8.86 -26.88
N ILE A 162 7.16 7.94 -27.65
CA ILE A 162 5.72 7.67 -27.62
C ILE A 162 5.32 7.19 -26.22
N TYR A 163 6.08 6.28 -25.62
CA TYR A 163 5.83 5.80 -24.27
C TYR A 163 5.85 6.96 -23.26
N PHE A 164 6.86 7.84 -23.34
CA PHE A 164 6.97 8.98 -22.43
C PHE A 164 5.77 9.94 -22.57
N VAL A 165 5.42 10.32 -23.80
CA VAL A 165 4.30 11.24 -24.06
C VAL A 165 2.97 10.63 -23.64
N THR A 166 2.71 9.37 -24.00
CA THR A 166 1.45 8.69 -23.67
C THR A 166 1.33 8.42 -22.17
N SER A 167 2.42 8.09 -21.50
CA SER A 167 2.45 7.92 -20.04
C SER A 167 2.23 9.23 -19.31
N SER A 168 2.82 10.34 -19.76
CA SER A 168 2.59 11.65 -19.12
C SER A 168 1.16 12.16 -19.35
N ASP A 169 0.61 12.00 -20.56
CA ASP A 169 -0.76 12.45 -20.86
C ASP A 169 -1.81 11.70 -20.02
N SER A 170 -1.62 10.39 -19.85
CA SER A 170 -2.49 9.58 -18.98
C SER A 170 -2.26 9.92 -17.51
N GLY A 171 -1.01 10.09 -17.06
CA GLY A 171 -0.62 10.52 -15.72
C GLY A 171 -1.36 11.77 -15.26
N SER A 172 -1.18 12.85 -16.00
CA SER A 172 -1.80 14.14 -15.69
C SER A 172 -3.32 14.12 -15.79
N TYR A 173 -3.91 13.24 -16.61
CA TYR A 173 -5.37 13.04 -16.62
C TYR A 173 -5.90 12.47 -15.31
N VAL A 174 -5.18 11.53 -14.68
CA VAL A 174 -5.61 10.95 -13.41
C VAL A 174 -5.42 11.94 -12.27
N ASP A 175 -4.31 12.68 -12.24
CA ASP A 175 -4.07 13.73 -11.23
C ASP A 175 -5.13 14.83 -11.29
N ASP A 176 -5.54 15.19 -12.50
CA ASP A 176 -6.64 16.13 -12.76
C ASP A 176 -7.99 15.59 -12.26
N LEU A 177 -8.27 14.29 -12.48
CA LEU A 177 -9.48 13.63 -11.97
C LEU A 177 -9.53 13.59 -10.44
N GLN A 178 -8.41 13.29 -9.79
CA GLN A 178 -8.33 13.23 -8.32
C GLN A 178 -8.50 14.63 -7.70
N SER A 179 -7.83 15.62 -8.28
CA SER A 179 -7.86 17.01 -7.80
C SER A 179 -9.21 17.68 -8.01
N SER A 180 -10.00 17.21 -8.97
CA SER A 180 -11.35 17.71 -9.27
C SER A 180 -12.47 16.97 -8.52
N SER A 181 -12.16 16.20 -7.47
CA SER A 181 -13.14 15.39 -6.73
C SER A 181 -13.92 14.40 -7.61
N GLY A 182 -13.27 13.88 -8.67
CA GLY A 182 -13.83 12.84 -9.54
C GLY A 182 -14.76 13.34 -10.64
N LEU A 183 -14.71 14.62 -11.03
CA LEU A 183 -15.49 15.14 -12.17
C LEU A 183 -15.19 14.34 -13.44
N SER A 184 -16.24 13.95 -14.18
CA SER A 184 -16.09 13.17 -15.42
C SER A 184 -15.25 13.90 -16.47
N GLU A 185 -15.37 15.23 -16.52
CA GLU A 185 -14.65 16.13 -17.40
C GLU A 185 -14.00 17.25 -16.57
N PRO A 186 -12.74 17.06 -16.17
CA PRO A 186 -12.02 18.06 -15.40
C PRO A 186 -11.52 19.23 -16.28
N PRO A 187 -11.22 20.40 -15.67
CA PRO A 187 -10.85 21.60 -16.42
C PRO A 187 -9.46 21.49 -17.06
N ILE A 188 -9.36 21.73 -18.37
CA ILE A 188 -8.11 21.63 -19.15
C ILE A 188 -6.91 22.37 -18.53
N PRO A 189 -7.04 23.60 -17.97
CA PRO A 189 -5.92 24.28 -17.34
C PRO A 189 -5.31 23.51 -16.15
N GLN A 190 -6.13 22.74 -15.41
CA GLN A 190 -5.68 21.92 -14.29
C GLN A 190 -4.86 20.73 -14.79
N LYS A 191 -5.29 20.07 -15.87
CA LYS A 191 -4.46 19.04 -16.55
C LYS A 191 -3.11 19.60 -17.02
N VAL A 192 -3.12 20.78 -17.64
CA VAL A 192 -1.87 21.43 -18.12
C VAL A 192 -0.95 21.76 -16.96
N PHE A 193 -1.50 22.25 -15.83
CA PHE A 193 -0.74 22.47 -14.61
C PHE A 193 -0.05 21.18 -14.14
N TRP A 194 -0.78 20.07 -14.02
CA TRP A 194 -0.21 18.79 -13.60
C TRP A 194 0.90 18.31 -14.54
N CYS A 195 0.66 18.34 -15.86
CA CYS A 195 1.65 17.96 -16.86
C CYS A 195 2.96 18.76 -16.77
N VAL A 196 2.87 20.09 -16.59
CA VAL A 196 4.06 20.94 -16.42
C VAL A 196 4.77 20.65 -15.10
N THR A 197 4.03 20.48 -14.00
CA THR A 197 4.64 20.21 -12.68
C THR A 197 5.29 18.82 -12.60
N GLU A 198 4.68 17.79 -13.20
CA GLU A 198 5.27 16.46 -13.33
C GLU A 198 6.59 16.51 -14.11
N GLY A 199 6.61 17.22 -15.25
CA GLY A 199 7.82 17.43 -16.05
C GLY A 199 8.91 18.18 -15.29
N ALA A 200 8.53 19.19 -14.49
CA ALA A 200 9.46 19.93 -13.63
C ALA A 200 10.05 19.04 -12.52
N VAL A 201 9.22 18.19 -11.89
CA VAL A 201 9.69 17.21 -10.90
C VAL A 201 10.62 16.20 -11.55
N ALA A 202 10.26 15.61 -12.69
CA ALA A 202 11.11 14.68 -13.42
C ALA A 202 12.48 15.29 -13.76
N THR A 203 12.49 16.54 -14.24
CA THR A 203 13.73 17.28 -14.52
C THR A 203 14.57 17.47 -13.26
N GLY A 204 13.96 17.86 -12.14
CA GLY A 204 14.64 18.02 -10.86
C GLY A 204 15.22 16.70 -10.33
N LEU A 205 14.49 15.59 -10.48
CA LEU A 205 14.93 14.26 -10.07
C LEU A 205 16.14 13.79 -10.89
N VAL A 206 16.10 13.94 -12.21
CA VAL A 206 17.23 13.61 -13.10
C VAL A 206 18.45 14.46 -12.75
N ALA A 207 18.27 15.77 -12.53
CA ALA A 207 19.35 16.68 -12.14
C ALA A 207 19.98 16.33 -10.77
N SER A 208 19.19 15.81 -9.83
CA SER A 208 19.65 15.39 -8.50
C SER A 208 20.41 14.05 -8.48
N GLY A 209 20.36 13.31 -9.59
CA GLY A 209 20.85 11.94 -9.72
C GLY A 209 19.72 10.92 -9.55
N VAL A 210 19.53 10.11 -10.59
CA VAL A 210 18.44 9.12 -10.69
C VAL A 210 18.42 8.18 -9.49
N GLU A 211 19.57 7.70 -9.02
CA GLU A 211 19.66 6.78 -7.89
C GLU A 211 19.08 7.36 -6.58
N LYS A 212 19.28 8.65 -6.31
CA LYS A 212 18.73 9.32 -5.12
C LYS A 212 17.22 9.53 -5.26
N ALA A 213 16.78 9.92 -6.44
CA ALA A 213 15.37 10.07 -6.78
C ALA A 213 14.59 8.76 -6.58
N LEU A 214 15.11 7.65 -7.10
CA LEU A 214 14.49 6.33 -7.03
C LEU A 214 14.33 5.83 -5.58
N ARG A 215 15.31 6.08 -4.71
CA ARG A 215 15.22 5.75 -3.28
C ARG A 215 14.18 6.59 -2.54
N ALA A 216 14.09 7.88 -2.85
CA ALA A 216 13.15 8.79 -2.20
C ALA A 216 11.69 8.38 -2.47
N ILE A 217 11.36 8.01 -3.71
CA ILE A 217 10.02 7.54 -4.10
C ILE A 217 9.60 6.32 -3.26
N SER A 218 10.52 5.38 -3.06
CA SER A 218 10.23 4.12 -2.35
C SER A 218 9.86 4.35 -0.89
N ILE A 219 10.51 5.30 -0.22
CA ILE A 219 10.31 5.57 1.21
C ILE A 219 9.13 6.51 1.43
N VAL A 220 9.04 7.59 0.66
CA VAL A 220 8.06 8.67 0.91
C VAL A 220 6.67 8.30 0.40
N MET A 221 6.58 7.61 -0.74
CA MET A 221 5.30 7.29 -1.38
C MET A 221 4.89 5.84 -1.15
N GLY A 222 5.82 4.88 -1.27
CA GLY A 222 5.50 3.46 -1.19
C GLY A 222 4.86 3.05 0.14
N LEU A 223 5.45 3.45 1.28
CA LEU A 223 4.98 3.02 2.59
C LEU A 223 3.57 3.54 2.95
N PRO A 224 3.26 4.85 2.83
CA PRO A 224 1.91 5.33 3.11
C PRO A 224 0.86 4.70 2.19
N PHE A 225 1.16 4.58 0.89
CA PHE A 225 0.22 3.95 -0.06
C PHE A 225 0.05 2.45 0.18
N THR A 226 1.05 1.76 0.73
CA THR A 226 0.89 0.36 1.16
C THR A 226 -0.23 0.23 2.19
N ILE A 227 -0.26 1.13 3.19
CA ILE A 227 -1.32 1.14 4.20
C ILE A 227 -2.69 1.41 3.56
N VAL A 228 -2.76 2.36 2.62
CA VAL A 228 -3.99 2.68 1.88
C VAL A 228 -4.49 1.49 1.07
N LEU A 229 -3.61 0.80 0.34
CA LEU A 229 -3.98 -0.38 -0.46
C LEU A 229 -4.51 -1.52 0.41
N CYS A 230 -3.91 -1.78 1.57
CA CYS A 230 -4.42 -2.77 2.52
C CYS A 230 -5.85 -2.45 2.97
N HIS A 231 -6.15 -1.17 3.24
CA HIS A 231 -7.52 -0.73 3.57
C HIS A 231 -8.46 -0.84 2.36
N LEU A 232 -7.97 -0.55 1.15
CA LEU A 232 -8.75 -0.65 -0.08
C LEU A 232 -9.21 -2.08 -0.36
N VAL A 233 -8.39 -3.09 -0.07
CA VAL A 233 -8.77 -4.51 -0.19
C VAL A 233 -9.99 -4.83 0.69
N LEU A 234 -9.97 -4.38 1.94
CA LEU A 234 -11.09 -4.57 2.87
C LEU A 234 -12.33 -3.78 2.45
N ALA A 235 -12.15 -2.54 1.99
CA ALA A 235 -13.23 -1.71 1.48
C ALA A 235 -13.89 -2.32 0.24
N LEU A 236 -13.09 -2.85 -0.69
CA LEU A 236 -13.56 -3.54 -1.90
C LEU A 236 -14.38 -4.78 -1.52
N TYR A 237 -13.89 -5.60 -0.58
CA TYR A 237 -14.63 -6.76 -0.11
C TYR A 237 -16.02 -6.38 0.44
N ARG A 238 -16.08 -5.34 1.29
CA ARG A 238 -17.34 -4.83 1.86
C ARG A 238 -18.27 -4.25 0.78
N ALA A 239 -17.72 -3.54 -0.20
CA ALA A 239 -18.49 -3.02 -1.32
C ALA A 239 -19.09 -4.14 -2.19
N LEU A 240 -18.31 -5.21 -2.45
CA LEU A 240 -18.80 -6.37 -3.18
C LEU A 240 -19.92 -7.10 -2.44
N LYS A 241 -19.85 -7.22 -1.10
CA LYS A 241 -20.95 -7.77 -0.30
C LYS A 241 -22.24 -6.98 -0.44
N LYS A 242 -22.14 -5.65 -0.44
CA LYS A 242 -23.28 -4.76 -0.66
C LYS A 242 -23.93 -5.01 -2.02
N GLU A 243 -23.10 -5.11 -3.07
CA GLU A 243 -23.57 -5.30 -4.45
C GLU A 243 -24.22 -6.67 -4.66
N VAL A 244 -23.69 -7.72 -4.02
CA VAL A 244 -24.26 -9.08 -4.06
C VAL A 244 -25.57 -9.17 -3.25
N GLY A 245 -25.76 -8.26 -2.29
CA GLY A 245 -26.95 -8.25 -1.43
C GLY A 245 -26.81 -9.15 -0.21
N ASP A 246 -25.59 -9.35 0.31
CA ASP A 246 -25.37 -10.19 1.49
C ASP A 246 -26.10 -9.62 2.72
N ALA A 247 -27.00 -10.41 3.31
CA ALA A 247 -27.82 -10.00 4.45
C ALA A 247 -26.98 -9.66 5.69
N ASP A 248 -25.81 -10.31 5.86
CA ASP A 248 -24.95 -10.14 7.04
C ASP A 248 -24.44 -8.70 7.22
N ILE A 249 -24.17 -7.98 6.13
CA ILE A 249 -23.72 -6.58 6.15
C ILE A 249 -24.87 -5.60 5.97
N LEU A 250 -25.90 -5.96 5.21
CA LEU A 250 -27.03 -5.06 4.94
C LEU A 250 -27.95 -4.88 6.15
N GLU A 251 -28.21 -5.94 6.90
CA GLU A 251 -29.07 -5.89 8.09
C GLU A 251 -28.31 -5.39 9.34
N SER A 252 -26.99 -5.34 9.25
CA SER A 252 -26.12 -4.94 10.34
C SER A 252 -26.04 -3.42 10.52
N LYS A 253 -25.75 -3.04 11.76
CA LYS A 253 -25.53 -1.65 12.16
C LYS A 253 -24.05 -1.34 12.26
N ARG A 254 -23.74 -0.05 12.32
CA ARG A 254 -22.42 0.45 12.72
C ARG A 254 -22.41 0.86 14.20
N PHE A 255 -21.22 1.02 14.77
CA PHE A 255 -21.09 1.69 16.06
C PHE A 255 -21.54 3.16 15.97
N ASN A 256 -22.06 3.70 17.09
CA ASN A 256 -22.51 5.09 17.22
C ASN A 256 -21.43 6.16 17.06
N THR A 257 -20.16 5.75 17.09
CA THR A 257 -18.97 6.57 16.86
C THR A 257 -17.95 5.66 16.19
N GLN A 258 -17.21 6.14 15.20
CA GLN A 258 -16.10 5.40 14.60
C GLN A 258 -14.80 5.66 15.36
N LEU A 259 -13.81 4.79 15.16
CA LEU A 259 -12.51 4.92 15.83
C LEU A 259 -11.76 6.21 15.42
N LEU A 260 -11.98 6.68 14.18
CA LEU A 260 -11.28 7.82 13.59
C LEU A 260 -12.10 9.11 13.58
N ASP A 261 -13.31 9.10 14.16
CA ASP A 261 -14.20 10.29 14.24
C ASP A 261 -13.54 11.47 14.96
N ILE A 262 -12.46 11.24 15.73
CA ILE A 262 -11.66 12.30 16.35
C ILE A 262 -11.10 13.30 15.32
N PHE A 263 -10.72 12.83 14.12
CA PHE A 263 -10.18 13.70 13.07
C PHE A 263 -11.25 14.59 12.43
N GLU A 264 -12.52 14.21 12.57
CA GLU A 264 -13.69 14.96 12.10
C GLU A 264 -14.39 15.73 13.24
N GLY A 265 -13.79 15.75 14.43
CA GLY A 265 -14.37 16.40 15.62
C GLY A 265 -15.66 15.74 16.12
N PHE A 266 -15.81 14.42 15.89
CA PHE A 266 -16.98 13.60 16.24
C PHE A 266 -18.29 14.08 15.60
N LYS A 267 -18.19 14.67 14.41
CA LYS A 267 -19.33 15.04 13.56
C LYS A 267 -19.27 14.28 12.23
N PRO A 268 -19.47 12.95 12.20
CA PRO A 268 -19.67 12.25 10.94
C PRO A 268 -20.91 12.84 10.24
N MET A 269 -21.09 12.65 8.92
CA MET A 269 -22.22 13.21 8.16
C MET A 269 -23.59 12.93 8.80
N SER A 270 -23.72 11.87 9.60
CA SER A 270 -24.93 11.52 10.33
C SER A 270 -25.03 12.02 11.78
N GLY A 271 -23.96 12.64 12.30
CA GLY A 271 -23.80 13.04 13.69
C GLY A 271 -23.64 11.86 14.66
N SER A 272 -22.90 12.09 15.75
CA SER A 272 -22.88 11.17 16.89
C SER A 272 -24.04 11.51 17.85
N PRO A 273 -24.70 10.54 18.50
CA PRO A 273 -25.81 10.80 19.43
C PRO A 273 -25.37 11.51 20.73
N VAL A 274 -24.06 11.63 20.97
CA VAL A 274 -23.50 12.23 22.19
C VAL A 274 -22.57 13.42 21.88
N PRO A 275 -22.50 14.42 22.77
CA PRO A 275 -21.68 15.61 22.55
C PRO A 275 -20.17 15.30 22.60
N VAL A 276 -19.37 16.12 21.91
CA VAL A 276 -17.89 16.00 21.79
C VAL A 276 -17.20 15.91 23.14
N SER A 277 -17.64 16.68 24.14
CA SER A 277 -17.05 16.65 25.49
C SER A 277 -17.16 15.27 26.15
N LYS A 278 -18.21 14.52 25.84
CA LYS A 278 -18.43 13.17 26.35
C LYS A 278 -17.54 12.16 25.65
N HIS A 279 -17.34 12.30 24.34
CA HIS A 279 -16.35 11.52 23.58
C HIS A 279 -14.94 11.69 24.15
N LEU A 280 -14.49 12.94 24.33
CA LEU A 280 -13.16 13.23 24.87
C LEU A 280 -12.98 12.65 26.28
N LYS A 281 -13.99 12.78 27.16
CA LYS A 281 -13.97 12.15 28.48
C LYS A 281 -13.82 10.64 28.38
N ALA A 282 -14.60 9.98 27.52
CA ALA A 282 -14.53 8.53 27.34
C ALA A 282 -13.17 8.07 26.78
N VAL A 283 -12.55 8.84 25.87
CA VAL A 283 -11.20 8.56 25.36
C VAL A 283 -10.15 8.72 26.47
N VAL A 284 -10.21 9.78 27.28
CA VAL A 284 -9.30 9.98 28.41
C VAL A 284 -9.48 8.87 29.45
N THR A 285 -10.71 8.49 29.75
CA THR A 285 -11.02 7.37 30.65
C THR A 285 -10.51 6.05 30.07
N GLY A 286 -10.69 5.79 28.78
CA GLY A 286 -10.15 4.60 28.11
C GLY A 286 -8.62 4.56 28.09
N LEU A 287 -7.97 5.74 27.98
CA LEU A 287 -6.52 5.86 28.00
C LEU A 287 -5.95 5.53 29.38
N LEU A 288 -6.47 6.13 30.46
CA LEU A 288 -5.91 6.03 31.81
C LEU A 288 -6.49 4.85 32.62
N CYS A 289 -7.77 4.56 32.44
CA CYS A 289 -8.54 3.59 33.21
C CYS A 289 -9.36 2.65 32.30
N PRO A 290 -8.71 1.88 31.39
CA PRO A 290 -9.41 1.01 30.44
C PRO A 290 -10.30 -0.03 31.13
N GLY A 291 -9.96 -0.48 32.34
CA GLY A 291 -10.79 -1.44 33.09
C GLY A 291 -12.12 -0.86 33.55
N TYR A 292 -12.19 0.45 33.86
CA TYR A 292 -13.46 1.10 34.13
C TYR A 292 -14.34 1.14 32.88
N ALA A 293 -13.76 1.45 31.72
CA ALA A 293 -14.51 1.46 30.46
C ALA A 293 -15.06 0.07 30.12
N VAL A 294 -14.27 -1.00 30.32
CA VAL A 294 -14.73 -2.38 30.17
C VAL A 294 -15.86 -2.71 31.14
N TYR A 295 -15.69 -2.42 32.44
CA TYR A 295 -16.72 -2.65 33.45
C TYR A 295 -18.03 -1.92 33.11
N ALA A 296 -17.95 -0.62 32.85
CA ALA A 296 -19.12 0.23 32.57
C ALA A 296 -19.85 -0.21 31.31
N SER A 297 -19.13 -0.73 30.32
CA SER A 297 -19.70 -1.26 29.08
C SER A 297 -20.40 -2.60 29.33
N MET A 298 -19.70 -3.57 29.91
CA MET A 298 -20.21 -4.93 30.13
C MET A 298 -21.41 -4.95 31.11
N HIS A 299 -21.35 -4.14 32.17
CA HIS A 299 -22.42 -4.07 33.17
C HIS A 299 -23.74 -3.60 32.56
N ARG A 300 -23.69 -2.66 31.61
CA ARG A 300 -24.87 -2.16 30.89
C ARG A 300 -25.38 -3.13 29.82
N MET A 301 -24.56 -4.07 29.34
CA MET A 301 -25.01 -5.04 28.34
C MET A 301 -25.94 -6.11 28.90
N HIS A 302 -25.79 -6.51 30.17
CA HIS A 302 -26.55 -7.61 30.80
C HIS A 302 -27.40 -7.14 32.00
N PRO A 303 -28.52 -6.42 31.77
CA PRO A 303 -29.35 -5.89 32.86
C PRO A 303 -30.20 -6.95 33.59
N THR A 304 -30.42 -8.13 32.99
CA THR A 304 -31.40 -9.14 33.44
C THR A 304 -30.92 -10.07 34.56
N SER A 305 -29.64 -10.02 34.93
CA SER A 305 -29.09 -10.73 36.10
C SER A 305 -28.34 -9.75 36.98
N LYS A 306 -29.08 -9.03 37.83
CA LYS A 306 -28.53 -7.92 38.64
C LYS A 306 -27.32 -8.35 39.49
N ASP A 307 -27.29 -9.59 39.98
CA ASP A 307 -26.19 -10.07 40.84
C ASP A 307 -25.11 -10.86 40.09
N CYS A 308 -25.46 -11.72 39.12
CA CYS A 308 -24.46 -12.53 38.38
C CYS A 308 -23.74 -11.68 37.33
N GLY A 309 -24.47 -10.87 36.56
CA GLY A 309 -23.91 -10.03 35.51
C GLY A 309 -23.02 -8.90 36.05
N MET A 310 -23.33 -8.39 37.25
CA MET A 310 -22.48 -7.41 37.93
C MET A 310 -21.13 -8.00 38.34
N ARG A 311 -21.12 -9.22 38.89
CA ARG A 311 -19.88 -9.91 39.29
C ARG A 311 -18.99 -10.20 38.09
N GLU A 312 -19.55 -10.71 37.00
CA GLU A 312 -18.80 -10.99 35.77
C GLU A 312 -18.19 -9.72 35.18
N SER A 313 -18.99 -8.65 35.05
CA SER A 313 -18.52 -7.37 34.52
C SER A 313 -17.41 -6.76 35.37
N LEU A 314 -17.50 -6.89 36.70
CA LEU A 314 -16.48 -6.44 37.63
C LEU A 314 -15.18 -7.23 37.47
N VAL A 315 -15.26 -8.56 37.33
CA VAL A 315 -14.09 -9.42 37.10
C VAL A 315 -13.35 -9.01 35.83
N TYR A 316 -14.07 -8.81 34.71
CA TYR A 316 -13.46 -8.37 33.46
C TYR A 316 -12.81 -6.98 33.59
N GLY A 317 -13.49 -6.03 34.24
CA GLY A 317 -12.96 -4.68 34.44
C GLY A 317 -11.71 -4.65 35.31
N VAL A 318 -11.72 -5.36 36.44
CA VAL A 318 -10.57 -5.46 37.37
C VAL A 318 -9.40 -6.14 36.68
N LEU A 319 -9.63 -7.28 36.00
CA LEU A 319 -8.60 -8.00 35.27
C LEU A 319 -7.96 -7.12 34.18
N ALA A 320 -8.78 -6.42 33.39
CA ALA A 320 -8.30 -5.50 32.37
C ALA A 320 -7.44 -4.36 32.96
N GLN A 321 -7.85 -3.79 34.10
CA GLN A 321 -7.07 -2.73 34.76
C GLN A 321 -5.76 -3.25 35.34
N LEU A 322 -5.76 -4.44 35.95
CA LEU A 322 -4.55 -5.06 36.51
C LEU A 322 -3.53 -5.36 35.42
N LEU A 323 -3.97 -5.94 34.29
CA LEU A 323 -3.09 -6.20 33.14
C LEU A 323 -2.53 -4.90 32.55
N TYR A 324 -3.33 -3.83 32.50
CA TYR A 324 -2.89 -2.52 32.01
C TYR A 324 -1.85 -1.87 32.94
N ILE A 325 -2.08 -1.87 34.25
CA ILE A 325 -1.12 -1.31 35.23
C ILE A 325 0.16 -2.14 35.22
N ALA A 326 0.05 -3.48 35.18
CA ALA A 326 1.21 -4.36 35.13
C ALA A 326 2.05 -4.12 33.87
N TRP A 327 1.43 -3.90 32.71
CA TRP A 327 2.13 -3.50 31.49
C TRP A 327 2.94 -2.21 31.67
N ILE A 328 2.34 -1.14 32.20
CA ILE A 328 3.05 0.14 32.42
C ILE A 328 4.20 -0.04 33.42
N VAL A 329 3.95 -0.71 34.55
CA VAL A 329 4.95 -0.91 35.60
C VAL A 329 6.13 -1.70 35.07
N LEU A 330 5.89 -2.80 34.33
CA LEU A 330 6.95 -3.62 33.77
C LEU A 330 7.75 -2.87 32.68
N MET A 331 7.10 -2.03 31.87
CA MET A 331 7.79 -1.16 30.92
C MET A 331 8.73 -0.16 31.62
N ILE A 332 8.35 0.37 32.79
CA ILE A 332 9.20 1.25 33.60
C ILE A 332 10.31 0.46 34.30
N CYS A 333 10.02 -0.77 34.76
CA CYS A 333 10.98 -1.64 35.44
C CYS A 333 12.11 -2.16 34.55
N GLU A 334 11.96 -2.10 33.21
CA GLU A 334 13.01 -2.47 32.24
C GLU A 334 14.34 -1.76 32.51
N VAL A 335 14.30 -0.54 33.07
CA VAL A 335 15.51 0.22 33.45
C VAL A 335 16.38 -0.55 34.46
N LYS A 336 15.80 -1.46 35.25
CA LYS A 336 16.50 -2.23 36.28
C LYS A 336 16.51 -3.74 36.04
N PHE A 337 15.55 -4.28 35.30
CA PHE A 337 15.39 -5.71 35.05
C PHE A 337 15.34 -5.96 33.55
N GLU A 338 16.38 -6.61 33.01
CA GLU A 338 16.43 -7.01 31.60
C GLU A 338 15.27 -7.96 31.26
N TYR A 339 14.64 -7.79 30.09
CA TYR A 339 13.49 -8.57 29.59
C TYR A 339 12.13 -8.37 30.29
N ALA A 340 11.99 -7.39 31.20
CA ALA A 340 10.69 -7.05 31.79
C ALA A 340 9.71 -6.54 30.72
N SER A 341 10.22 -5.86 29.69
CA SER A 341 9.49 -5.37 28.52
C SER A 341 8.77 -6.49 27.75
N SER A 342 9.42 -7.64 27.58
CA SER A 342 8.84 -8.81 26.91
C SER A 342 7.62 -9.35 27.66
N ILE A 343 7.72 -9.44 28.99
CA ILE A 343 6.59 -9.86 29.85
C ILE A 343 5.49 -8.81 29.82
N ALA A 344 5.85 -7.52 29.82
CA ALA A 344 4.89 -6.43 29.70
C ALA A 344 4.04 -6.58 28.42
N TRP A 345 4.68 -6.78 27.27
CA TRP A 345 3.97 -6.97 26.00
C TRP A 345 3.08 -8.22 26.00
N LEU A 346 3.51 -9.32 26.65
CA LEU A 346 2.66 -10.50 26.82
C LEU A 346 1.39 -10.19 27.64
N LEU A 347 1.51 -9.45 28.75
CA LEU A 347 0.35 -9.00 29.53
C LEU A 347 -0.56 -8.06 28.75
N TYR A 348 0.04 -7.19 27.93
CA TYR A 348 -0.71 -6.33 27.01
C TYR A 348 -1.51 -7.11 25.96
N LEU A 349 -0.96 -8.22 25.45
CA LEU A 349 -1.68 -9.14 24.56
C LEU A 349 -2.87 -9.80 25.27
N PHE A 350 -2.70 -10.28 26.51
CA PHE A 350 -3.82 -10.81 27.29
C PHE A 350 -4.92 -9.76 27.54
N LYS A 351 -4.54 -8.51 27.86
CA LYS A 351 -5.49 -7.39 27.97
C LYS A 351 -6.23 -7.16 26.65
N THR A 352 -5.50 -7.22 25.54
CA THR A 352 -6.04 -7.03 24.18
C THR A 352 -7.06 -8.11 23.83
N ILE A 353 -6.77 -9.37 24.14
CA ILE A 353 -7.71 -10.50 23.95
C ILE A 353 -8.99 -10.29 24.76
N LEU A 354 -8.87 -9.86 26.03
CA LEU A 354 -10.03 -9.57 26.87
C LEU A 354 -10.88 -8.43 26.30
N LEU A 355 -10.25 -7.33 25.86
CA LEU A 355 -10.96 -6.21 25.24
C LEU A 355 -11.65 -6.63 23.92
N THR A 356 -10.99 -7.49 23.14
CA THR A 356 -11.52 -8.06 21.88
C THR A 356 -12.75 -8.90 22.16
N TYR A 357 -12.74 -9.70 23.23
CA TYR A 357 -13.91 -10.45 23.66
C TYR A 357 -15.08 -9.52 24.02
N CYS A 358 -14.85 -8.50 24.85
CA CYS A 358 -15.89 -7.52 25.21
C CYS A 358 -16.47 -6.81 23.98
N ARG A 359 -15.61 -6.45 23.02
CA ARG A 359 -16.03 -5.82 21.77
C ARG A 359 -16.84 -6.75 20.88
N THR A 360 -16.43 -8.01 20.75
CA THR A 360 -17.16 -9.03 19.98
C THR A 360 -18.53 -9.31 20.61
N ALA A 361 -18.59 -9.42 21.95
CA ALA A 361 -19.85 -9.60 22.68
C ALA A 361 -20.82 -8.43 22.44
N MET A 362 -20.30 -7.20 22.42
CA MET A 362 -21.11 -6.02 22.11
C MET A 362 -21.63 -6.02 20.67
N ARG A 363 -20.80 -6.43 19.70
CA ARG A 363 -21.23 -6.55 18.31
C ARG A 363 -22.38 -7.54 18.15
N ASN A 364 -22.26 -8.70 18.80
CA ASN A 364 -23.29 -9.74 18.77
C ASN A 364 -24.61 -9.24 19.40
N LYS A 365 -24.54 -8.46 20.49
CA LYS A 365 -25.74 -7.90 21.15
C LYS A 365 -26.48 -6.89 20.26
N TYR A 366 -25.75 -5.95 19.64
CA TYR A 366 -26.35 -4.84 18.90
C TYR A 366 -26.41 -5.04 17.37
N ASN A 367 -26.12 -6.26 16.90
CA ASN A 367 -26.03 -6.61 15.48
C ASN A 367 -25.09 -5.66 14.69
N ILE A 368 -23.89 -5.43 15.22
CA ILE A 368 -22.90 -4.53 14.59
C ILE A 368 -21.94 -5.33 13.73
N TRP A 369 -21.70 -4.87 12.51
CA TRP A 369 -20.82 -5.57 11.57
C TRP A 369 -19.34 -5.56 11.98
N GLY A 370 -18.68 -6.68 11.70
CA GLY A 370 -17.23 -6.82 11.63
C GLY A 370 -16.75 -8.20 12.07
N CYS A 371 -15.43 -8.40 12.09
CA CYS A 371 -14.82 -9.67 12.49
C CYS A 371 -13.94 -9.53 13.74
N THR A 372 -13.72 -10.66 14.42
CA THR A 372 -12.91 -10.72 15.64
C THR A 372 -11.44 -10.36 15.40
N LEU A 373 -10.91 -10.63 14.20
CA LEU A 373 -9.53 -10.30 13.85
C LEU A 373 -9.35 -8.78 13.70
N ASP A 374 -10.30 -8.10 13.04
CA ASP A 374 -10.34 -6.62 12.99
C ASP A 374 -10.45 -6.03 14.39
N ASP A 375 -11.25 -6.67 15.26
CA ASP A 375 -11.39 -6.25 16.66
C ASP A 375 -10.10 -6.42 17.44
N MET A 376 -9.37 -7.51 17.24
CA MET A 376 -8.09 -7.73 17.89
C MET A 376 -7.08 -6.65 17.51
N TRP A 377 -6.97 -6.33 16.22
CA TRP A 377 -6.11 -5.26 15.73
C TRP A 377 -6.52 -3.88 16.26
N ALA A 378 -7.82 -3.57 16.24
CA ALA A 378 -8.33 -2.32 16.79
C ALA A 378 -8.06 -2.22 18.31
N CYS A 379 -8.23 -3.31 19.06
CA CYS A 379 -7.94 -3.37 20.49
C CYS A 379 -6.43 -3.29 20.79
N LEU A 380 -5.58 -3.75 19.88
CA LEU A 380 -4.13 -3.73 20.03
C LEU A 380 -3.58 -2.32 19.81
N VAL A 381 -3.99 -1.65 18.73
CA VAL A 381 -3.42 -0.38 18.28
C VAL A 381 -4.21 0.82 18.78
N TRP A 382 -5.54 0.73 18.75
CA TRP A 382 -6.46 1.85 19.00
C TRP A 382 -7.28 1.66 20.29
N TYR A 383 -6.70 1.00 21.29
CA TYR A 383 -7.40 0.60 22.52
C TYR A 383 -8.16 1.74 23.25
N PRO A 384 -7.67 2.99 23.35
CA PRO A 384 -8.39 4.04 24.06
C PRO A 384 -9.68 4.43 23.33
N PHE A 385 -9.62 4.46 22.00
CA PHE A 385 -10.76 4.75 21.14
C PHE A 385 -11.76 3.59 21.13
N VAL A 386 -11.27 2.34 21.14
CA VAL A 386 -12.13 1.18 21.32
C VAL A 386 -12.87 1.25 22.66
N CYS A 387 -12.17 1.53 23.76
CA CYS A 387 -12.79 1.67 25.08
C CYS A 387 -13.87 2.77 25.09
N ALA A 388 -13.59 3.92 24.49
CA ALA A 388 -14.56 5.01 24.36
C ALA A 388 -15.78 4.60 23.52
N GLN A 389 -15.55 3.93 22.39
CA GLN A 389 -16.60 3.43 21.50
C GLN A 389 -17.51 2.42 22.22
N LEU A 390 -16.95 1.49 22.99
CA LEU A 390 -17.72 0.54 23.80
C LEU A 390 -18.56 1.26 24.85
N GLN A 391 -17.96 2.21 25.58
CA GLN A 391 -18.66 2.95 26.61
C GLN A 391 -19.86 3.72 26.06
N ILE A 392 -19.66 4.43 24.95
CA ILE A 392 -20.71 5.23 24.31
C ILE A 392 -21.82 4.35 23.75
N GLN A 393 -21.47 3.24 23.09
CA GLN A 393 -22.43 2.29 22.56
C GLN A 393 -23.27 1.66 23.69
N ALA A 394 -22.64 1.31 24.82
CA ALA A 394 -23.33 0.76 25.98
C ALA A 394 -24.21 1.79 26.71
N GLU A 395 -23.84 3.07 26.70
CA GLU A 395 -24.62 4.15 27.33
C GLU A 395 -25.86 4.54 26.53
N THR A 396 -25.80 4.38 25.23
CA THR A 396 -26.90 4.69 24.31
C THR A 396 -27.79 3.47 24.05
N ASP A 397 -27.44 2.28 24.56
CA ASP A 397 -28.10 1.00 24.26
C ASP A 397 -28.32 0.76 22.74
N GLY A 398 -27.43 1.34 21.92
CA GLY A 398 -27.53 1.32 20.46
C GLY A 398 -28.57 2.24 19.83
N GLU A 399 -29.19 3.15 20.60
CA GLU A 399 -29.98 4.25 20.05
C GLU A 399 -29.09 5.15 19.18
N GLY A 400 -29.60 5.53 18.00
CA GLY A 400 -28.85 6.32 17.01
C GLY A 400 -27.90 5.52 16.11
N ALA A 401 -27.77 4.19 16.32
CA ALA A 401 -26.91 3.35 15.50
C ALA A 401 -27.52 3.16 14.11
N GLN A 402 -26.81 3.65 13.11
CA GLN A 402 -27.27 3.60 11.72
C GLN A 402 -26.93 2.26 11.06
N ALA A 403 -27.58 2.00 9.93
CA ALA A 403 -27.19 0.91 9.04
C ALA A 403 -25.73 1.10 8.59
N TYR A 404 -25.04 -0.01 8.32
CA TYR A 404 -23.62 0.00 7.97
C TYR A 404 -23.29 0.92 6.79
N PHE A 405 -24.15 0.96 5.76
CA PHE A 405 -23.95 1.76 4.54
C PHE A 405 -24.68 3.11 4.51
N ALA A 406 -25.29 3.56 5.62
CA ALA A 406 -26.16 4.74 5.62
C ALA A 406 -25.51 6.00 5.01
N ASP A 407 -24.24 6.28 5.32
CA ASP A 407 -23.52 7.44 4.76
C ASP A 407 -23.27 7.30 3.25
N VAL A 408 -22.97 6.07 2.80
CA VAL A 408 -22.74 5.78 1.39
C VAL A 408 -24.04 5.96 0.61
N ASP A 409 -25.15 5.46 1.14
CA ASP A 409 -26.48 5.60 0.54
C ASP A 409 -26.90 7.08 0.48
N ALA A 410 -26.64 7.84 1.54
CA ALA A 410 -26.86 9.28 1.56
C ALA A 410 -26.03 10.01 0.49
N ALA A 411 -24.75 9.65 0.33
CA ALA A 411 -23.87 10.24 -0.68
C ALA A 411 -24.33 9.92 -2.12
N ILE A 412 -24.76 8.68 -2.37
CA ILE A 412 -25.32 8.27 -3.67
C ILE A 412 -26.54 9.12 -4.01
N LEU A 413 -27.46 9.30 -3.06
CA LEU A 413 -28.68 10.10 -3.26
C LEU A 413 -28.38 11.57 -3.61
N VAL A 414 -27.34 12.17 -3.03
CA VAL A 414 -26.90 13.52 -3.38
C VAL A 414 -26.42 13.57 -4.83
N ASN A 415 -25.62 12.59 -5.25
CA ASN A 415 -25.07 12.57 -6.61
C ASN A 415 -26.17 12.36 -7.67
N THR A 416 -27.11 11.43 -7.44
CA THR A 416 -28.25 11.21 -8.35
C THR A 416 -29.13 12.45 -8.49
N ARG A 417 -29.33 13.21 -7.40
CA ARG A 417 -30.06 14.49 -7.44
C ARG A 417 -29.31 15.55 -8.25
N SER A 418 -27.98 15.59 -8.15
CA SER A 418 -27.13 16.50 -8.94
C SER A 418 -27.18 16.19 -10.44
N GLU A 419 -27.12 14.90 -10.80
CA GLU A 419 -27.25 14.44 -12.19
C GLU A 419 -28.63 14.77 -12.77
N ALA A 420 -29.71 14.45 -12.04
CA ALA A 420 -31.07 14.79 -12.45
C ALA A 420 -31.29 16.32 -12.58
N ALA A 421 -30.59 17.13 -11.78
CA ALA A 421 -30.62 18.59 -11.90
C ALA A 421 -29.84 19.08 -13.13
N LYS A 422 -28.72 18.43 -13.50
CA LYS A 422 -27.97 18.71 -14.74
C LYS A 422 -28.80 18.34 -15.97
N GLU A 423 -29.38 17.15 -16.01
CA GLU A 423 -30.24 16.71 -17.12
C GLU A 423 -31.41 17.66 -17.33
N ASN A 424 -32.05 18.12 -16.25
CA ASN A 424 -33.11 19.13 -16.33
C ASN A 424 -32.63 20.49 -16.85
N ARG A 425 -31.39 20.91 -16.57
CA ARG A 425 -30.83 22.15 -17.13
C ARG A 425 -30.52 22.01 -18.61
N VAL A 426 -29.97 20.88 -19.04
CA VAL A 426 -29.70 20.58 -20.46
C VAL A 426 -31.01 20.47 -21.23
N ALA A 427 -32.01 19.76 -20.70
CA ALA A 427 -33.33 19.67 -21.33
C ALA A 427 -33.99 21.05 -21.48
N LYS A 428 -33.84 21.94 -20.48
CA LYS A 428 -34.33 23.33 -20.57
C LYS A 428 -33.57 24.19 -21.56
N SER A 429 -32.26 23.97 -21.76
CA SER A 429 -31.47 24.73 -22.74
C SER A 429 -31.66 24.22 -24.18
N VAL A 430 -32.12 22.98 -24.36
CA VAL A 430 -32.49 22.42 -25.67
C VAL A 430 -33.94 22.79 -26.05
N ALA A 431 -34.78 23.08 -25.06
CA ALA A 431 -36.16 23.54 -25.25
C ALA A 431 -36.30 25.07 -25.45
N GLN A 432 -35.24 25.84 -25.19
CA GLN A 432 -35.10 27.26 -25.56
C GLN A 432 -34.36 27.39 -26.87
#